data_AF-A0A5J4X9E8-F1
#
_entry.id   AF-A0A5J4X9E8-F1
#
_cell.length_a   1.000
_cell.length_b   1.000
_cell.length_c   1.000
_cell.angle_alpha   90.00
_cell.angle_beta   90.00
_cell.angle_gamma   90.00
#
_symmetry.space_group_name_H-M   'P 1'
#
loop_
_entity.id
_entity.type
_entity.pdbx_description
1 polymer ?
#
loop_
_entity_poly.entity_id
_entity_poly.type
_entity_poly.pdbx_seq_one_letter_code
_entity_poly.pdbx_strand_id
1 'polypeptide(L)'
;MADLQGWTARWSFQYLRPSMTVLQQRGGSIELSNISTLPGKILMDELNECNVDGSLVGLGQFILLEILYEMTIPQDANQFLVKESQGKQQGMKFIHSDENNYSTIAIDPVVSEGIVRFEVVFENSGDFSSLGIADASCSFAAGKGPWEDGKKTVRYYQSGYLDHITEYIIRNRRYKDGQRISAIVDMTSNPRKVVFYIDDIEQPNYVIGIPSEIRFWALTYYRSSSFTVTKFERLVQFTQQEVVGSKALQWGKSWK
;
A
#
# COMPACT_ATOMS: atom_id res chain seq x y z
N MET A 1 -4.59 1.55 56.44
CA MET A 1 -4.86 0.44 55.50
C MET A 1 -5.69 1.03 54.38
N ALA A 2 -5.16 1.06 53.16
CA ALA A 2 -5.63 1.91 52.07
C ALA A 2 -6.90 1.37 51.38
N ASP A 3 -7.81 2.30 51.09
CA ASP A 3 -9.08 2.13 50.39
C ASP A 3 -8.91 1.88 48.89
N LEU A 4 -9.72 0.97 48.35
CA LEU A 4 -9.98 0.80 46.91
C LEU A 4 -10.93 1.92 46.44
N GLN A 5 -10.39 2.98 45.84
CA GLN A 5 -11.18 3.94 45.06
C GLN A 5 -11.13 3.56 43.58
N GLY A 6 -12.27 3.14 43.05
CA GLY A 6 -12.46 2.92 41.62
C GLY A 6 -12.41 4.25 40.85
N TRP A 7 -11.67 4.26 39.74
CA TRP A 7 -11.54 5.41 38.85
C TRP A 7 -12.83 5.59 38.03
N THR A 8 -13.30 6.83 37.88
CA THR A 8 -14.35 7.19 36.91
C THR A 8 -13.80 8.24 35.96
N ALA A 9 -13.49 7.84 34.72
CA ALA A 9 -13.19 8.77 33.64
C ALA A 9 -14.49 9.36 33.09
N ARG A 10 -14.62 10.69 33.08
CA ARG A 10 -15.69 11.42 32.38
C ARG A 10 -15.06 12.24 31.26
N TRP A 11 -15.53 12.02 30.04
CA TRP A 11 -15.06 12.75 28.86
C TRP A 11 -16.05 13.87 28.49
N SER A 12 -15.54 15.07 28.24
CA SER A 12 -16.29 16.16 27.63
C SER A 12 -15.46 16.80 26.53
N PHE A 13 -15.95 16.80 25.29
CA PHE A 13 -15.28 17.40 24.14
C PHE A 13 -15.81 18.83 23.91
N GLN A 14 -14.93 19.84 24.04
CA GLN A 14 -15.16 21.15 23.43
C GLN A 14 -14.26 21.28 22.20
N TYR A 15 -14.89 21.46 21.04
CA TYR A 15 -14.22 21.61 19.75
C TYR A 15 -13.41 22.91 19.70
N LEU A 16 -12.13 22.84 19.29
CA LEU A 16 -11.38 23.82 18.44
C LEU A 16 -9.89 23.42 18.28
N ARG A 17 -9.52 22.91 17.08
CA ARG A 17 -8.14 22.82 16.49
C ARG A 17 -7.07 21.95 17.23
N PRO A 18 -5.96 21.55 16.55
CA PRO A 18 -5.31 20.25 16.76
C PRO A 18 -4.30 20.28 17.91
N SER A 19 -4.80 20.10 19.13
CA SER A 19 -4.02 19.54 20.22
C SER A 19 -4.99 18.86 21.17
N MET A 20 -5.14 17.54 21.05
CA MET A 20 -5.92 16.76 22.01
C MET A 20 -5.30 16.92 23.39
N THR A 21 -6.08 17.48 24.32
CA THR A 21 -5.69 17.66 25.72
C THR A 21 -6.47 16.65 26.55
N VAL A 22 -5.78 15.88 27.39
CA VAL A 22 -6.41 14.92 28.29
C VAL A 22 -6.62 15.57 29.65
N LEU A 23 -7.79 15.31 30.24
CA LEU A 23 -8.15 15.73 31.59
C LEU A 23 -8.10 14.50 32.50
N GLN A 24 -7.17 14.50 33.45
CA GLN A 24 -7.06 13.44 34.46
C GLN A 24 -7.37 14.02 35.85
N GLN A 25 -8.20 13.32 36.62
CA GLN A 25 -8.48 13.70 38.02
C GLN A 25 -7.67 12.83 38.97
N ARG A 26 -6.89 13.47 39.84
CA ARG A 26 -6.18 12.80 40.94
C ARG A 26 -6.49 13.52 42.25
N GLY A 27 -7.12 12.84 43.19
CA GLY A 27 -7.38 13.38 44.54
C GLY A 27 -8.18 14.69 44.58
N GLY A 28 -9.05 14.95 43.60
CA GLY A 28 -9.89 16.16 43.56
C GLY A 28 -9.28 17.35 42.79
N SER A 29 -8.07 17.23 42.25
CA SER A 29 -7.47 18.23 41.33
C SER A 29 -7.54 17.74 39.88
N ILE A 30 -7.77 18.69 38.96
CA ILE A 30 -7.86 18.46 37.51
C ILE A 30 -6.56 18.96 36.87
N GLU A 31 -5.83 18.09 36.18
CA GLU A 31 -4.67 18.47 35.37
C GLU A 31 -4.97 18.33 33.88
N LEU A 32 -4.47 19.30 33.09
CA LEU A 32 -4.56 19.35 31.64
C LEU A 32 -3.18 19.01 31.05
N SER A 33 -3.09 17.93 30.25
CA SER A 33 -1.83 17.52 29.62
C SER A 33 -1.97 17.36 28.10
N ASN A 34 -0.95 17.85 27.38
CA ASN A 34 -0.83 17.69 25.93
C ASN A 34 -0.26 16.31 25.60
N ILE A 35 -1.01 15.52 24.84
CA ILE A 35 -0.65 14.14 24.45
C ILE A 35 0.73 14.05 23.78
N SER A 36 1.10 15.03 22.96
CA SER A 36 2.37 15.05 22.21
C SER A 36 3.62 15.26 23.07
N THR A 37 3.46 15.55 24.37
CA THR A 37 4.56 15.87 25.29
C THR A 37 4.84 14.78 26.33
N LEU A 38 4.06 13.70 26.35
CA LEU A 38 4.25 12.61 27.31
C LEU A 38 5.35 11.64 26.83
N PRO A 39 6.32 11.27 27.69
CA PRO A 39 7.35 10.30 27.33
C PRO A 39 6.72 8.92 27.13
N GLY A 40 7.08 8.24 26.04
CA GLY A 40 6.41 7.03 25.53
C GLY A 40 6.29 5.84 26.49
N LYS A 41 6.99 5.87 27.64
CA LYS A 41 6.84 4.87 28.70
C LYS A 41 5.58 5.09 29.56
N ILE A 42 5.18 6.35 29.78
CA ILE A 42 3.95 6.70 30.50
C ILE A 42 2.73 6.33 29.67
N LEU A 43 2.80 6.49 28.34
CA LEU A 43 1.73 6.11 27.42
C LEU A 43 1.37 4.62 27.51
N MET A 44 2.37 3.74 27.68
CA MET A 44 2.17 2.29 27.83
C MET A 44 1.64 1.90 29.21
N ASP A 45 2.11 2.55 30.28
CA ASP A 45 1.67 2.23 31.65
C ASP A 45 0.22 2.69 31.91
N GLU A 46 -0.23 3.80 31.31
CA GLU A 46 -1.64 4.25 31.40
C GLU A 46 -2.61 3.40 30.56
N LEU A 47 -2.12 2.64 29.59
CA LEU A 47 -2.93 1.71 28.78
C LEU A 47 -3.06 0.30 29.40
N ASN A 48 -2.20 -0.04 30.37
CA ASN A 48 -2.17 -1.36 31.01
C ASN A 48 -3.33 -1.63 31.98
N GLU A 49 -4.14 -0.61 32.33
CA GLU A 49 -5.34 -0.83 33.16
C GLU A 49 -6.60 -1.17 32.35
N CYS A 50 -6.53 -1.13 31.01
CA CYS A 50 -7.57 -1.68 30.14
C CYS A 50 -7.31 -3.16 29.86
N ASN A 51 -7.47 -3.99 30.89
CA ASN A 51 -7.42 -5.44 30.77
C ASN A 51 -8.61 -5.97 29.95
N VAL A 52 -8.43 -6.13 28.64
CA VAL A 52 -9.00 -7.26 27.88
C VAL A 52 -7.96 -7.74 26.88
N ASP A 53 -7.65 -9.03 27.00
CA ASP A 53 -6.75 -9.84 26.21
C ASP A 53 -6.78 -9.51 24.69
N GLY A 54 -5.66 -9.02 24.16
CA GLY A 54 -5.28 -9.15 22.76
C GLY A 54 -6.12 -8.47 21.65
N SER A 55 -6.91 -7.42 21.91
CA SER A 55 -7.64 -6.76 20.81
C SER A 55 -7.93 -5.26 20.98
N LEU A 56 -7.83 -4.50 19.88
CA LEU A 56 -8.20 -3.07 19.74
C LEU A 56 -9.68 -2.74 20.03
N VAL A 57 -10.50 -3.74 20.40
CA VAL A 57 -11.96 -3.65 20.50
C VAL A 57 -12.43 -2.93 21.79
N GLY A 58 -11.52 -2.58 22.70
CA GLY A 58 -11.83 -1.80 23.91
C GLY A 58 -11.93 -0.28 23.70
N LEU A 59 -11.49 0.23 22.55
CA LEU A 59 -11.59 1.66 22.23
C LEU A 59 -12.96 1.91 21.62
N GLY A 60 -13.77 2.76 22.26
CA GLY A 60 -15.10 3.12 21.77
C GLY A 60 -15.07 3.51 20.29
N GLN A 61 -16.16 3.19 19.57
CA GLN A 61 -16.25 3.23 18.10
C GLN A 61 -15.73 4.52 17.44
N PHE A 62 -15.76 5.65 18.14
CA PHE A 62 -15.28 6.94 17.64
C PHE A 62 -13.74 7.09 17.68
N ILE A 63 -13.08 6.64 18.75
CA ILE A 63 -11.61 6.71 18.88
C ILE A 63 -10.96 5.66 17.98
N LEU A 64 -11.57 4.47 17.87
CA LEU A 64 -11.12 3.46 16.94
C LEU A 64 -11.21 3.97 15.49
N LEU A 65 -12.29 4.68 15.12
CA LEU A 65 -12.42 5.28 13.79
C LEU A 65 -11.37 6.37 13.55
N GLU A 66 -11.10 7.22 14.53
CA GLU A 66 -10.14 8.34 14.40
C GLU A 66 -8.70 7.83 14.32
N ILE A 67 -8.35 6.82 15.12
CA ILE A 67 -7.08 6.10 15.02
C ILE A 67 -6.99 5.37 13.68
N LEU A 68 -8.05 4.69 13.20
CA LEU A 68 -8.05 4.04 11.89
C LEU A 68 -8.04 5.03 10.71
N TYR A 69 -8.49 6.26 10.91
CA TYR A 69 -8.49 7.32 9.90
C TYR A 69 -7.13 8.02 9.81
N GLU A 70 -6.45 8.23 10.94
CA GLU A 70 -5.07 8.74 10.96
C GLU A 70 -4.01 7.65 10.70
N MET A 71 -4.30 6.39 11.04
CA MET A 71 -3.59 5.21 10.56
C MET A 71 -3.93 5.01 9.08
N THR A 72 -3.26 5.79 8.24
CA THR A 72 -3.34 5.75 6.79
C THR A 72 -2.98 4.34 6.30
N ILE A 73 -3.99 3.47 6.17
CA ILE A 73 -3.91 2.06 5.76
C ILE A 73 -3.07 1.22 6.74
N PRO A 74 -3.59 0.12 7.30
CA PRO A 74 -2.79 -0.75 8.14
C PRO A 74 -1.58 -1.24 7.33
N GLN A 75 -0.40 -0.68 7.61
CA GLN A 75 0.90 -1.13 7.11
C GLN A 75 1.12 -2.62 7.45
N ASP A 76 0.32 -3.15 8.39
CA ASP A 76 0.31 -4.53 8.86
C ASP A 76 -0.80 -5.42 8.26
N ALA A 77 -1.68 -4.92 7.39
CA ALA A 77 -2.74 -5.75 6.76
C ALA A 77 -2.66 -5.78 5.22
N ASN A 78 -1.47 -5.60 4.66
CA ASN A 78 -1.19 -6.06 3.29
C ASN A 78 -1.14 -7.59 3.33
N GLN A 79 -2.30 -8.22 3.33
CA GLN A 79 -2.42 -9.63 3.00
C GLN A 79 -2.09 -9.70 1.51
N PHE A 80 -0.83 -9.96 1.18
CA PHE A 80 -0.56 -10.47 -0.13
C PHE A 80 -1.52 -11.64 -0.36
N LEU A 81 -2.17 -11.70 -1.51
CA LEU A 81 -2.92 -12.88 -1.90
C LEU A 81 -1.93 -13.98 -2.32
N VAL A 82 -1.10 -14.43 -1.39
CA VAL A 82 -0.09 -15.47 -1.58
C VAL A 82 -0.75 -16.81 -1.35
N LYS A 83 -0.69 -17.67 -2.35
CA LYS A 83 -0.90 -19.09 -2.15
C LYS A 83 0.42 -19.73 -1.73
N GLU A 84 0.39 -20.56 -0.69
CA GLU A 84 1.58 -21.25 -0.17
C GLU A 84 2.38 -22.02 -1.25
N SER A 85 1.72 -22.43 -2.34
CA SER A 85 2.36 -23.12 -3.47
C SER A 85 3.27 -22.24 -4.33
N GLN A 86 3.06 -20.92 -4.34
CA GLN A 86 3.83 -19.99 -5.19
C GLN A 86 5.09 -19.50 -4.50
N GLY A 87 5.12 -19.54 -3.17
CA GLY A 87 6.22 -19.03 -2.39
C GLY A 87 5.82 -18.76 -0.95
N LYS A 88 6.73 -18.11 -0.23
CA LYS A 88 6.58 -17.78 1.19
C LYS A 88 6.54 -16.28 1.36
N GLN A 89 5.59 -15.80 2.16
CA GLN A 89 5.58 -14.42 2.62
C GLN A 89 6.34 -14.32 3.95
N GLN A 90 7.21 -13.32 4.07
CA GLN A 90 7.93 -12.96 5.29
C GLN A 90 7.77 -11.45 5.50
N GLY A 91 6.79 -11.04 6.32
CA GLY A 91 6.42 -9.64 6.46
C GLY A 91 5.97 -9.04 5.13
N MET A 92 6.62 -7.95 4.69
CA MET A 92 6.38 -7.28 3.41
C MET A 92 7.19 -7.86 2.23
N LYS A 93 7.86 -9.00 2.44
CA LYS A 93 8.65 -9.66 1.42
C LYS A 93 7.95 -10.94 0.95
N PHE A 94 7.84 -11.10 -0.36
CA PHE A 94 7.47 -12.35 -0.98
C PHE A 94 8.71 -13.04 -1.54
N ILE A 95 8.87 -14.33 -1.26
CA ILE A 95 9.97 -15.17 -1.76
C ILE A 95 9.37 -16.29 -2.59
N HIS A 96 9.73 -16.34 -3.87
CA HIS A 96 9.32 -17.38 -4.80
C HIS A 96 9.74 -18.77 -4.29
N SER A 97 8.90 -19.78 -4.53
CA SER A 97 9.22 -21.19 -4.31
C SER A 97 10.48 -21.64 -5.08
N ASP A 98 10.93 -22.88 -4.82
CA ASP A 98 12.19 -23.42 -5.34
C ASP A 98 12.14 -23.86 -6.81
N GLU A 99 11.04 -23.61 -7.52
CA GLU A 99 10.83 -23.93 -8.93
C GLU A 99 10.85 -22.66 -9.80
N ASN A 100 11.31 -22.78 -11.05
CA ASN A 100 11.23 -21.69 -12.03
C ASN A 100 9.84 -21.69 -12.68
N ASN A 101 8.98 -20.76 -12.27
CA ASN A 101 7.66 -20.60 -12.86
C ASN A 101 7.16 -19.16 -12.64
N TYR A 102 6.07 -18.75 -13.28
CA TYR A 102 5.49 -17.44 -13.00
C TYR A 102 4.78 -17.42 -11.64
N SER A 103 5.25 -16.56 -10.75
CA SER A 103 4.54 -16.20 -9.53
C SER A 103 4.08 -14.76 -9.60
N THR A 104 2.77 -14.55 -9.76
CA THR A 104 2.15 -13.23 -9.64
C THR A 104 1.41 -13.15 -8.33
N ILE A 105 1.69 -12.09 -7.58
CA ILE A 105 1.05 -11.79 -6.32
C ILE A 105 0.29 -10.48 -6.46
N ALA A 106 -1.03 -10.55 -6.24
CA ALA A 106 -1.88 -9.37 -6.12
C ALA A 106 -1.81 -8.79 -4.70
N ILE A 107 -1.96 -7.47 -4.63
CA ILE A 107 -1.88 -6.70 -3.40
C ILE A 107 -3.28 -6.19 -3.05
N ASP A 108 -3.67 -6.40 -1.80
CA ASP A 108 -4.90 -5.86 -1.21
C ASP A 108 -4.61 -4.64 -0.32
N PRO A 109 -5.57 -3.70 -0.19
CA PRO A 109 -6.91 -3.77 -0.78
C PRO A 109 -6.97 -3.31 -2.24
N VAL A 110 -8.11 -3.58 -2.87
CA VAL A 110 -8.54 -2.95 -4.13
C VAL A 110 -8.50 -1.42 -3.97
N VAL A 111 -7.98 -0.74 -4.98
CA VAL A 111 -7.96 0.72 -5.04
C VAL A 111 -9.07 1.19 -5.97
N SER A 112 -9.96 2.03 -5.45
CA SER A 112 -11.08 2.62 -6.20
C SER A 112 -11.14 4.14 -6.14
N GLU A 113 -10.35 4.78 -5.27
CA GLU A 113 -10.42 6.21 -5.00
C GLU A 113 -9.09 6.79 -4.50
N GLY A 114 -8.94 8.10 -4.61
CA GLY A 114 -7.75 8.84 -4.17
C GLY A 114 -6.51 8.59 -5.03
N ILE A 115 -5.36 8.91 -4.47
CA ILE A 115 -4.06 8.73 -5.11
C ILE A 115 -3.27 7.74 -4.27
N VAL A 116 -2.79 6.66 -4.87
CA VAL A 116 -2.12 5.56 -4.16
C VAL A 116 -0.79 5.26 -4.81
N ARG A 117 0.27 5.15 -4.00
CA ARG A 117 1.60 4.72 -4.41
C ARG A 117 1.81 3.27 -3.96
N PHE A 118 2.26 2.45 -4.89
CA PHE A 118 2.77 1.10 -4.64
C PHE A 118 4.23 1.04 -5.08
N GLU A 119 5.14 0.65 -4.17
CA GLU A 119 6.57 0.57 -4.41
C GLU A 119 7.13 -0.79 -4.00
N VAL A 120 7.99 -1.34 -4.84
CA VAL A 120 8.67 -2.62 -4.62
C VAL A 120 10.16 -2.53 -4.92
N VAL A 121 10.92 -3.41 -4.28
CA VAL A 121 12.32 -3.71 -4.61
C VAL A 121 12.42 -5.20 -4.93
N PHE A 122 12.93 -5.53 -6.12
CA PHE A 122 13.16 -6.90 -6.56
C PHE A 122 14.58 -7.38 -6.20
N GLU A 123 14.72 -8.68 -5.92
CA GLU A 123 15.98 -9.35 -5.59
C GLU A 123 16.04 -10.74 -6.24
N ASN A 124 17.21 -11.14 -6.72
CA ASN A 124 17.46 -12.42 -7.39
C ASN A 124 16.51 -12.70 -8.57
N SER A 125 16.02 -11.65 -9.25
CA SER A 125 15.00 -11.78 -10.31
C SER A 125 15.58 -11.99 -11.70
N GLY A 126 16.91 -11.93 -11.84
CA GLY A 126 17.57 -12.01 -13.14
C GLY A 126 17.05 -10.90 -14.06
N ASP A 127 16.38 -11.28 -15.15
CA ASP A 127 15.72 -10.37 -16.09
C ASP A 127 14.18 -10.56 -16.15
N PHE A 128 13.63 -11.29 -15.18
CA PHE A 128 12.22 -11.72 -15.14
C PHE A 128 11.52 -11.24 -13.86
N SER A 129 11.39 -9.93 -13.75
CA SER A 129 10.49 -9.27 -12.80
C SER A 129 9.57 -8.28 -13.51
N SER A 130 8.38 -8.08 -12.93
CA SER A 130 7.47 -7.02 -13.38
C SER A 130 6.52 -6.60 -12.27
N LEU A 131 5.98 -5.39 -12.39
CA LEU A 131 4.86 -4.93 -11.58
C LEU A 131 3.82 -4.26 -12.45
N GLY A 132 2.63 -4.09 -11.91
CA GLY A 132 1.58 -3.46 -12.67
C GLY A 132 0.29 -3.23 -11.91
N ILE A 133 -0.73 -2.89 -12.70
CA ILE A 133 -2.11 -2.84 -12.25
C ILE A 133 -2.95 -3.82 -13.04
N ALA A 134 -4.02 -4.30 -12.43
CA ALA A 134 -5.06 -5.08 -13.06
C ALA A 134 -6.41 -4.47 -12.76
N ASP A 135 -7.36 -4.64 -13.67
CA ASP A 135 -8.77 -4.46 -13.36
C ASP A 135 -9.16 -5.33 -12.15
N ALA A 136 -9.92 -4.79 -11.20
CA ALA A 136 -10.29 -5.53 -9.98
C ALA A 136 -11.10 -6.80 -10.25
N SER A 137 -11.70 -6.95 -11.45
CA SER A 137 -12.38 -8.17 -11.89
C SER A 137 -11.44 -9.30 -12.32
N CYS A 138 -10.11 -9.07 -12.40
CA CYS A 138 -9.15 -10.11 -12.72
C CYS A 138 -9.07 -11.18 -11.62
N SER A 139 -9.14 -12.44 -12.02
CA SER A 139 -8.87 -13.59 -11.17
C SER A 139 -7.36 -13.83 -11.08
N PHE A 140 -6.83 -13.75 -9.87
CA PHE A 140 -5.45 -14.11 -9.55
C PHE A 140 -5.37 -15.57 -9.09
N ALA A 141 -6.06 -16.47 -9.79
CA ALA A 141 -6.09 -17.89 -9.46
C ALA A 141 -4.70 -18.55 -9.64
N ALA A 142 -4.48 -19.71 -9.01
CA ALA A 142 -3.16 -20.36 -9.02
C ALA A 142 -2.79 -20.77 -10.44
N GLY A 143 -1.56 -20.49 -10.85
CA GLY A 143 -1.06 -20.85 -12.19
C GLY A 143 -1.58 -19.98 -13.33
N LYS A 144 -2.40 -18.96 -13.04
CA LYS A 144 -2.82 -17.96 -14.02
C LYS A 144 -2.07 -16.66 -13.79
N GLY A 145 -1.29 -16.24 -14.78
CA GLY A 145 -0.73 -14.90 -14.77
C GLY A 145 -1.83 -13.83 -14.97
N PRO A 146 -1.59 -12.59 -14.56
CA PRO A 146 -2.50 -11.45 -14.76
C PRO A 146 -2.87 -11.23 -16.23
N TRP A 147 -2.06 -11.73 -17.16
CA TRP A 147 -2.31 -11.72 -18.61
C TRP A 147 -3.32 -12.78 -19.08
N GLU A 148 -3.58 -13.82 -18.29
CA GLU A 148 -4.43 -14.95 -18.72
C GLU A 148 -5.92 -14.63 -18.66
N ASP A 149 -6.34 -13.65 -17.83
CA ASP A 149 -7.68 -13.05 -17.89
C ASP A 149 -7.81 -11.97 -18.97
N GLY A 150 -6.86 -11.95 -19.90
CA GLY A 150 -6.87 -11.15 -21.12
C GLY A 150 -6.27 -9.76 -20.93
N LYS A 151 -6.74 -8.85 -21.79
CA LYS A 151 -6.28 -7.46 -21.97
C LYS A 151 -6.72 -6.52 -20.84
N LYS A 152 -6.66 -6.99 -19.59
CA LYS A 152 -7.18 -6.31 -18.39
C LYS A 152 -6.08 -5.84 -17.44
N THR A 153 -4.83 -5.83 -17.88
CA THR A 153 -3.69 -5.49 -17.03
C THR A 153 -2.71 -4.58 -17.77
N VAL A 154 -2.02 -3.74 -17.01
CA VAL A 154 -0.85 -2.99 -17.50
C VAL A 154 0.35 -3.52 -16.75
N ARG A 155 1.40 -3.88 -17.48
CA ARG A 155 2.62 -4.46 -16.94
C ARG A 155 3.82 -3.60 -17.28
N TYR A 156 4.64 -3.29 -16.28
CA TYR A 156 5.94 -2.68 -16.47
C TYR A 156 7.05 -3.70 -16.19
N TYR A 157 7.63 -4.21 -17.27
CA TYR A 157 8.62 -5.27 -17.24
C TYR A 157 10.02 -4.74 -16.95
N GLN A 158 10.86 -5.57 -16.32
CA GLN A 158 12.24 -5.21 -15.98
C GLN A 158 13.04 -4.67 -17.16
N SER A 159 12.90 -5.28 -18.35
CA SER A 159 13.52 -4.85 -19.60
C SER A 159 13.06 -3.49 -20.12
N GLY A 160 12.09 -2.85 -19.46
CA GLY A 160 11.56 -1.53 -19.78
C GLY A 160 10.24 -1.56 -20.55
N TYR A 161 9.78 -2.72 -21.04
CA TYR A 161 8.52 -2.80 -21.77
C TYR A 161 7.33 -2.42 -20.89
N LEU A 162 6.47 -1.56 -21.43
CA LEU A 162 5.18 -1.24 -20.86
C LEU A 162 4.11 -1.89 -21.74
N ASP A 163 3.51 -2.96 -21.23
CA ASP A 163 2.60 -3.82 -21.98
C ASP A 163 1.15 -3.66 -21.51
N HIS A 164 0.23 -3.83 -22.45
CA HIS A 164 -1.21 -3.95 -22.21
C HIS A 164 -1.81 -4.84 -23.31
N ILE A 165 -2.64 -4.29 -24.21
CA ILE A 165 -3.06 -4.95 -25.46
C ILE A 165 -1.88 -5.13 -26.41
N THR A 166 -1.05 -4.11 -26.47
CA THR A 166 0.20 -4.12 -27.20
C THR A 166 1.28 -4.65 -26.28
N GLU A 167 2.06 -5.60 -26.78
CA GLU A 167 3.21 -6.17 -26.08
C GLU A 167 4.51 -5.84 -26.82
N TYR A 168 5.58 -5.59 -26.08
CA TYR A 168 6.96 -5.46 -26.57
C TYR A 168 7.22 -4.31 -27.57
N ILE A 169 6.35 -3.29 -27.62
CA ILE A 169 6.52 -2.11 -28.49
C ILE A 169 6.91 -0.88 -27.70
N ILE A 170 6.10 -0.51 -26.70
CA ILE A 170 6.33 0.70 -25.92
C ILE A 170 7.31 0.40 -24.78
N ARG A 171 8.25 1.32 -24.54
CA ARG A 171 9.29 1.16 -23.52
C ARG A 171 9.51 2.40 -22.69
N ASN A 172 9.54 2.20 -21.39
CA ASN A 172 10.21 3.05 -20.42
C ASN A 172 11.66 2.57 -20.20
N ARG A 173 12.36 3.16 -19.24
CA ARG A 173 13.74 2.75 -18.92
C ARG A 173 13.75 1.31 -18.37
N ARG A 174 14.79 0.53 -18.69
CA ARG A 174 15.05 -0.75 -18.03
C ARG A 174 15.43 -0.52 -16.57
N TYR A 175 14.99 -1.39 -15.67
CA TYR A 175 15.45 -1.41 -14.27
C TYR A 175 16.18 -2.71 -13.93
N LYS A 176 16.80 -2.76 -12.75
CA LYS A 176 17.52 -3.90 -12.20
C LYS A 176 17.17 -4.09 -10.72
N ASP A 177 17.48 -5.28 -10.22
CA ASP A 177 17.36 -5.61 -8.81
C ASP A 177 18.03 -4.58 -7.91
N GLY A 178 17.44 -4.37 -6.73
CA GLY A 178 17.88 -3.37 -5.75
C GLY A 178 17.40 -1.94 -6.01
N GLN A 179 16.81 -1.63 -7.16
CA GLN A 179 16.17 -0.34 -7.42
C GLN A 179 14.73 -0.29 -6.87
N ARG A 180 14.28 0.91 -6.49
CA ARG A 180 12.89 1.15 -6.07
C ARG A 180 12.03 1.37 -7.29
N ILE A 181 11.10 0.47 -7.57
CA ILE A 181 10.16 0.61 -8.69
C ILE A 181 8.79 0.88 -8.13
N SER A 182 8.13 1.96 -8.56
CA SER A 182 6.79 2.29 -8.07
C SER A 182 5.81 2.61 -9.19
N ALA A 183 4.54 2.34 -8.90
CA ALA A 183 3.40 2.81 -9.66
C ALA A 183 2.54 3.72 -8.78
N ILE A 184 2.24 4.91 -9.26
CA ILE A 184 1.29 5.83 -8.63
C ILE A 184 0.04 5.85 -9.48
N VAL A 185 -1.08 5.46 -8.89
CA VAL A 185 -2.41 5.59 -9.49
C VAL A 185 -3.07 6.85 -8.97
N ASP A 186 -3.67 7.62 -9.88
CA ASP A 186 -4.51 8.76 -9.58
C ASP A 186 -5.94 8.42 -10.04
N MET A 187 -6.77 8.05 -9.06
CA MET A 187 -8.19 7.74 -9.28
C MET A 187 -9.05 9.00 -9.24
N THR A 188 -8.49 10.14 -8.87
CA THR A 188 -9.19 11.44 -8.80
C THR A 188 -9.18 12.17 -10.14
N SER A 189 -8.18 11.91 -10.99
CA SER A 189 -8.10 12.51 -12.31
C SER A 189 -9.14 11.96 -13.27
N ASN A 190 -9.54 12.78 -14.24
CA ASN A 190 -10.37 12.35 -15.37
C ASN A 190 -9.70 12.75 -16.70
N PRO A 191 -9.12 11.80 -17.44
CA PRO A 191 -9.15 10.36 -17.20
C PRO A 191 -8.26 9.93 -16.00
N ARG A 192 -8.66 8.86 -15.30
CA ARG A 192 -7.82 8.21 -14.27
C ARG A 192 -6.52 7.71 -14.87
N LYS A 193 -5.42 7.72 -14.12
CA LYS A 193 -4.11 7.38 -14.68
C LYS A 193 -3.22 6.58 -13.75
N VAL A 194 -2.25 5.88 -14.32
CA VAL A 194 -1.15 5.23 -13.61
C VAL A 194 0.18 5.66 -14.22
N VAL A 195 1.10 6.09 -13.36
CA VAL A 195 2.44 6.58 -13.73
C VAL A 195 3.50 5.73 -13.01
N PHE A 196 4.59 5.42 -13.71
CA PHE A 196 5.65 4.54 -13.20
C PHE A 196 6.92 5.33 -12.87
N TYR A 197 7.68 4.85 -11.89
CA TYR A 197 8.91 5.49 -11.42
C TYR A 197 10.00 4.45 -11.19
N ILE A 198 11.26 4.86 -11.36
CA ILE A 198 12.44 4.10 -10.96
C ILE A 198 13.31 5.02 -10.11
N ASP A 199 13.58 4.63 -8.86
CA ASP A 199 14.30 5.43 -7.87
C ASP A 199 13.75 6.85 -7.76
N ASP A 200 12.43 6.95 -7.64
CA ASP A 200 11.67 8.21 -7.58
C ASP A 200 11.73 9.08 -8.85
N ILE A 201 12.29 8.58 -9.96
CA ILE A 201 12.31 9.28 -11.26
C ILE A 201 11.14 8.81 -12.13
N GLU A 202 10.27 9.74 -12.51
CA GLU A 202 9.09 9.49 -13.36
C GLU A 202 9.50 8.94 -14.74
N GLN A 203 8.72 7.98 -15.24
CA GLN A 203 8.91 7.39 -16.56
C GLN A 203 8.01 8.05 -17.61
N PRO A 204 8.49 8.26 -18.85
CA PRO A 204 7.78 9.07 -19.85
C PRO A 204 6.46 8.46 -20.31
N ASN A 205 6.34 7.13 -20.38
CA ASN A 205 5.11 6.47 -20.80
C ASN A 205 4.27 6.09 -19.58
N TYR A 206 3.02 6.53 -19.60
CA TYR A 206 2.03 6.28 -18.56
C TYR A 206 0.67 5.95 -19.17
N VAL A 207 -0.23 5.34 -18.39
CA VAL A 207 -1.52 4.88 -18.91
C VAL A 207 -2.66 5.71 -18.35
N ILE A 208 -3.58 6.11 -19.21
CA ILE A 208 -4.78 6.88 -18.88
C ILE A 208 -6.05 6.10 -19.19
N GLY A 209 -7.15 6.48 -18.53
CA GLY A 209 -8.45 5.84 -18.65
C GLY A 209 -8.51 4.47 -17.99
N ILE A 210 -7.71 4.26 -16.94
CA ILE A 210 -7.69 3.00 -16.18
C ILE A 210 -9.07 2.70 -15.55
N PRO A 211 -9.37 1.43 -15.21
CA PRO A 211 -10.64 1.04 -14.59
C PRO A 211 -10.96 1.85 -13.32
N SER A 212 -12.24 1.86 -12.92
CA SER A 212 -12.68 2.52 -11.68
C SER A 212 -12.21 1.80 -10.42
N GLU A 213 -11.87 0.51 -10.54
CA GLU A 213 -11.36 -0.32 -9.45
C GLU A 213 -10.19 -1.15 -9.99
N ILE A 214 -9.04 -1.07 -9.32
CA ILE A 214 -7.83 -1.77 -9.72
C ILE A 214 -7.18 -2.50 -8.54
N ARG A 215 -6.34 -3.48 -8.85
CA ARG A 215 -5.40 -4.08 -7.91
C ARG A 215 -3.97 -3.86 -8.40
N PHE A 216 -3.07 -3.56 -7.48
CA PHE A 216 -1.64 -3.66 -7.76
C PHE A 216 -1.22 -5.12 -7.75
N TRP A 217 -0.17 -5.44 -8.49
CA TRP A 217 0.44 -6.75 -8.49
C TRP A 217 1.93 -6.66 -8.80
N ALA A 218 2.67 -7.67 -8.34
CA ALA A 218 4.07 -7.88 -8.67
C ALA A 218 4.29 -9.33 -9.10
N LEU A 219 5.29 -9.55 -9.94
CA LEU A 219 5.64 -10.84 -10.51
C LEU A 219 7.13 -11.09 -10.43
N THR A 220 7.45 -12.34 -10.13
CA THR A 220 8.78 -12.93 -10.12
C THR A 220 8.76 -14.30 -10.80
N TYR A 221 9.86 -14.74 -11.42
CA TYR A 221 9.92 -16.02 -12.17
C TYR A 221 10.92 -17.05 -11.65
N TYR A 222 12.14 -16.62 -11.32
CA TYR A 222 13.19 -17.57 -10.96
C TYR A 222 12.99 -18.12 -9.56
N ARG A 223 13.44 -19.35 -9.33
CA ARG A 223 13.49 -19.93 -8.00
C ARG A 223 14.18 -18.99 -7.00
N SER A 224 13.62 -18.89 -5.80
CA SER A 224 14.15 -18.04 -4.73
C SER A 224 14.29 -16.53 -5.07
N SER A 225 13.77 -16.08 -6.21
CA SER A 225 13.59 -14.65 -6.49
C SER A 225 12.58 -14.06 -5.52
N SER A 226 12.66 -12.77 -5.27
CA SER A 226 11.80 -12.14 -4.28
C SER A 226 11.54 -10.68 -4.61
N PHE A 227 10.49 -10.15 -4.00
CA PHE A 227 10.25 -8.73 -3.98
C PHE A 227 9.78 -8.30 -2.61
N THR A 228 10.13 -7.08 -2.22
CA THR A 228 9.71 -6.46 -0.98
C THR A 228 8.87 -5.24 -1.30
N VAL A 229 7.66 -5.17 -0.74
CA VAL A 229 6.83 -3.95 -0.80
C VAL A 229 7.41 -2.96 0.21
N THR A 230 7.94 -1.85 -0.28
CA THR A 230 8.55 -0.81 0.57
C THR A 230 7.61 0.34 0.86
N LYS A 231 6.62 0.57 -0.01
CA LYS A 231 5.54 1.54 0.21
C LYS A 231 4.24 1.04 -0.37
N PHE A 232 3.18 1.19 0.40
CA PHE A 232 1.82 1.11 -0.09
C PHE A 232 0.96 2.11 0.67
N GLU A 233 0.83 3.30 0.12
CA GLU A 233 0.36 4.48 0.85
C GLU A 233 -0.55 5.36 0.01
N ARG A 234 -1.47 6.06 0.67
CA ARG A 234 -2.23 7.16 0.05
C ARG A 234 -1.40 8.42 0.03
N LEU A 235 -1.46 9.14 -1.09
CA LEU A 235 -0.85 10.45 -1.24
C LEU A 235 -1.92 11.54 -1.17
N VAL A 236 -1.57 12.68 -0.56
CA VAL A 236 -2.44 13.86 -0.49
C VAL A 236 -2.58 14.53 -1.86
N GLN A 237 -1.53 14.48 -2.68
CA GLN A 237 -1.50 15.10 -3.99
C GLN A 237 -0.64 14.32 -4.97
N PHE A 238 -1.00 14.40 -6.25
CA PHE A 238 -0.22 13.83 -7.34
C PHE A 238 0.77 14.90 -7.82
N THR A 239 2.07 14.62 -7.73
CA THR A 239 3.11 15.51 -8.24
C THR A 239 3.69 14.93 -9.52
N GLN A 240 3.46 15.61 -10.63
CA GLN A 240 4.04 15.22 -11.90
C GLN A 240 5.45 15.80 -12.06
N GLN A 241 6.40 14.99 -12.49
CA GLN A 241 7.71 15.47 -12.92
C GLN A 241 7.62 15.84 -14.40
N GLU A 242 8.18 16.99 -14.79
CA GLU A 242 8.27 17.37 -16.20
C GLU A 242 9.26 16.45 -16.93
N VAL A 243 8.74 15.36 -17.50
CA VAL A 243 9.51 14.42 -18.30
C VAL A 243 9.33 14.75 -19.78
N VAL A 244 10.44 15.08 -20.45
CA VAL A 244 10.44 15.37 -21.89
C VAL A 244 10.04 14.12 -22.68
N GLY A 245 9.12 14.29 -23.64
CA GLY A 245 8.65 13.18 -24.47
C GLY A 245 7.61 12.29 -23.79
N SER A 246 7.00 12.76 -22.69
CA SER A 246 5.94 12.04 -22.01
C SER A 246 4.77 11.69 -22.93
N LYS A 247 4.29 10.45 -22.84
CA LYS A 247 3.25 9.89 -23.69
C LYS A 247 2.17 9.21 -22.86
N ALA A 248 0.96 9.76 -22.95
CA ALA A 248 -0.24 9.14 -22.40
C ALA A 248 -0.72 8.02 -23.32
N LEU A 249 -0.93 6.83 -22.75
CA LEU A 249 -1.39 5.65 -23.46
C LEU A 249 -2.79 5.27 -22.98
N GLN A 250 -3.74 5.12 -23.91
CA GLN A 250 -5.13 4.86 -23.54
C GLN A 250 -5.33 3.37 -23.18
N TRP A 251 -5.88 3.11 -21.98
CA TRP A 251 -6.34 1.77 -21.59
C TRP A 251 -7.38 1.22 -22.58
N GLY A 252 -7.35 -0.08 -22.83
CA GLY A 252 -8.27 -0.76 -23.75
C GLY A 252 -7.97 -0.48 -25.22
N LYS A 253 -6.83 0.14 -25.56
CA LYS A 253 -6.39 0.41 -26.93
C LYS A 253 -5.03 -0.21 -27.20
N SER A 254 -4.79 -0.57 -28.47
CA SER A 254 -3.44 -0.89 -28.94
C SER A 254 -2.62 0.40 -29.04
N TRP A 255 -1.38 0.34 -28.58
CA TRP A 255 -0.41 1.42 -28.65
C TRP A 255 0.54 1.23 -29.83
N LYS A 256 1.05 2.35 -30.34
CA LYS A 256 2.01 2.44 -31.47
C LYS A 256 3.16 3.34 -31.06
#